data_AF-A0A1J4JHS7-F1
#
_entry.id   AF-A0A1J4JHS7-F1
#
_cell.length_a   1.000
_cell.length_b   1.000
_cell.length_c   1.000
_cell.angle_alpha   90.00
_cell.angle_beta   90.00
_cell.angle_gamma   90.00
#
_symmetry.space_group_name_H-M   'P 1'
#
loop_
_entity.id
_entity.type
_entity.pdbx_description
1 polymer ?
#
loop_
_entity_poly.entity_id
_entity_poly.type
_entity_poly.pdbx_seq_one_letter_code
_entity_poly.pdbx_strand_id
1 'polypeptide(L)'
;MSKAAKDAKEANDAEVVREFKNNLKEIPRLTTNVMLQHSADQQLINYKKENYAKVEEIERLIITRTADNNRMSTIVATKIKDLKTKLRELKNEIRSVRQSIKDAEEKYAKMTEELNAEFIEKKEVILKESREVETQLSHYAEWQRQSDTFRSHLSELKSTIHHNRVLCSEGIAETRQNAQAKIEKHRVLLAEAIRQARAESLRLRSGDISHLSTTFLTQSEAHLKSLDSQIESSKHLSEVNQTIDDDNASMQREIERLTKKNQNLKEQEEKQQAVLAKLKAIKQEYIQREQEEEEIKKNAELQEREEKKREEEVRARNMPKPKPEFKMSAEHESFITFLNECATSVRSILIDMLGENMGKPTTTQSDRFEAPKLSAMIEEIKEMTNRLDNRKPMTAGSKKPVLTPAAAYFAFSAPFDDSDDFISTENWSFAKYVPCKPTVMQSKKPRIIRVKTAPKNPL
;
A
#
# COMPACT_ATOMS: atom_id res chain seq x y z
N MET A 1 90.79 -117.10 95.51
CA MET A 1 89.51 -116.99 94.77
C MET A 1 89.36 -115.53 94.35
N SER A 2 89.50 -115.23 93.05
CA SER A 2 88.39 -114.96 92.09
C SER A 2 87.64 -113.67 92.45
N LYS A 3 87.82 -112.52 91.76
CA LYS A 3 87.37 -112.17 90.39
C LYS A 3 85.89 -112.48 90.12
N ALA A 4 84.95 -111.78 90.77
CA ALA A 4 83.57 -111.65 90.26
C ALA A 4 82.64 -110.70 91.09
N ALA A 5 83.16 -109.65 91.74
CA ALA A 5 82.29 -108.70 92.46
C ALA A 5 82.99 -107.35 92.77
N LYS A 6 83.57 -106.54 91.87
CA LYS A 6 83.26 -106.22 90.48
C LYS A 6 81.76 -106.13 90.15
N ASP A 7 81.37 -104.89 89.89
CA ASP A 7 80.64 -104.58 88.65
C ASP A 7 79.12 -104.48 88.72
N ALA A 8 78.56 -103.82 89.73
CA ALA A 8 77.16 -103.37 89.56
C ALA A 8 76.83 -101.96 90.08
N LYS A 9 77.53 -101.41 91.08
CA LYS A 9 77.07 -100.15 91.71
C LYS A 9 77.92 -98.90 91.46
N GLU A 10 79.18 -99.04 91.05
CA GLU A 10 80.03 -97.90 90.68
C GLU A 10 80.08 -97.63 89.15
N ALA A 11 79.41 -98.46 88.35
CA ALA A 11 79.39 -98.32 86.89
C ALA A 11 78.37 -97.29 86.38
N ASN A 12 77.29 -97.01 87.12
CA ASN A 12 76.16 -96.24 86.57
C ASN A 12 76.31 -94.71 86.74
N ASP A 13 76.86 -94.24 87.87
CA ASP A 13 76.96 -92.79 88.12
C ASP A 13 78.17 -92.13 87.42
N ALA A 14 79.15 -92.93 86.99
CA ALA A 14 80.30 -92.46 86.19
C ALA A 14 80.00 -92.37 84.68
N GLU A 15 78.89 -92.94 84.21
CA GLU A 15 78.49 -92.96 82.79
C GLU A 15 77.61 -91.74 82.45
N VAL A 16 76.69 -91.34 83.33
CA VAL A 16 75.84 -90.14 83.13
C VAL A 16 76.64 -88.83 83.15
N VAL A 17 77.68 -88.73 83.99
CA VAL A 17 78.57 -87.55 84.02
C VAL A 17 79.49 -87.49 82.80
N ARG A 18 79.74 -88.62 82.13
CA ARG A 18 80.59 -88.67 80.93
C ARG A 18 79.82 -88.27 79.66
N GLU A 19 78.53 -88.59 79.56
CA GLU A 19 77.68 -88.10 78.47
C GLU A 19 77.41 -86.59 78.55
N PHE A 20 77.28 -86.02 79.76
CA PHE A 20 77.07 -84.57 79.91
C PHE A 20 78.30 -83.71 79.60
N LYS A 21 79.53 -84.25 79.73
CA LYS A 21 80.77 -83.52 79.40
C LYS A 21 81.19 -83.64 77.93
N ASN A 22 80.70 -84.63 77.20
CA ASN A 22 81.07 -84.83 75.80
C ASN A 22 80.16 -84.06 74.81
N ASN A 23 78.95 -83.66 75.20
CA ASN A 23 78.06 -82.84 74.36
C ASN A 23 78.28 -81.31 74.47
N LEU A 24 79.22 -80.85 75.29
CA LEU A 24 79.57 -79.42 75.43
C LEU A 24 80.81 -79.00 74.62
N LYS A 25 81.35 -79.88 73.76
CA LYS A 25 82.55 -79.60 72.95
C LYS A 25 82.34 -79.41 71.45
N GLU A 26 81.08 -79.34 70.99
CA GLU A 26 80.76 -78.97 69.60
C GLU A 26 79.68 -77.86 69.55
N ILE A 27 79.88 -76.79 70.31
CA ILE A 27 79.33 -75.49 69.90
C ILE A 27 80.46 -74.82 69.10
N PRO A 28 80.34 -74.70 67.77
CA PRO A 28 81.26 -73.86 67.02
C PRO A 28 81.18 -72.47 67.66
N ARG A 29 82.27 -72.01 68.26
CA ARG A 29 82.44 -70.59 68.55
C ARG A 29 82.42 -69.89 67.20
N LEU A 30 81.24 -69.48 66.75
CA LEU A 30 81.08 -68.47 65.72
C LEU A 30 81.88 -67.28 66.21
N THR A 31 83.07 -67.10 65.65
CA THR A 31 83.95 -65.99 65.94
C THR A 31 83.15 -64.72 65.70
N THR A 32 83.33 -63.71 66.57
CA THR A 32 82.62 -62.43 66.51
C THR A 32 82.67 -61.81 65.11
N ASN A 33 83.73 -62.08 64.34
CA ASN A 33 83.86 -61.73 62.91
C ASN A 33 82.81 -62.37 61.99
N VAL A 34 82.42 -63.64 62.19
CA VAL A 34 81.40 -64.31 61.35
C VAL A 34 80.00 -63.78 61.68
N MET A 35 79.70 -63.50 62.96
CA MET A 35 78.44 -62.84 63.33
C MET A 35 78.38 -61.38 62.85
N LEU A 36 79.50 -60.65 62.91
CA LEU A 36 79.60 -59.29 62.36
C LEU A 36 79.50 -59.28 60.83
N GLN A 37 80.12 -60.24 60.13
CA GLN A 37 79.96 -60.42 58.69
C GLN A 37 78.53 -60.77 58.32
N HIS A 38 77.89 -61.72 59.01
CA HIS A 38 76.50 -62.09 58.73
C HIS A 38 75.51 -60.96 59.05
N SER A 39 75.78 -60.13 60.08
CA SER A 39 75.01 -58.92 60.39
C SER A 39 75.23 -57.81 59.35
N ALA A 40 76.47 -57.60 58.91
CA ALA A 40 76.80 -56.63 57.87
C ALA A 40 76.21 -57.04 56.51
N ASP A 41 76.26 -58.33 56.17
CA ASP A 41 75.65 -58.91 54.97
C ASP A 41 74.12 -58.81 55.03
N GLN A 42 73.50 -59.07 56.19
CA GLN A 42 72.06 -58.90 56.37
C GLN A 42 71.64 -57.42 56.24
N GLN A 43 72.42 -56.49 56.79
CA GLN A 43 72.22 -55.06 56.61
C GLN A 43 72.38 -54.63 55.15
N LEU A 44 73.37 -55.17 54.45
CA LEU A 44 73.60 -54.92 53.02
C LEU A 44 72.44 -55.45 52.16
N ILE A 45 71.93 -56.64 52.48
CA ILE A 45 70.76 -57.24 51.83
C ILE A 45 69.50 -56.40 52.08
N ASN A 46 69.30 -55.92 53.31
CA ASN A 46 68.19 -55.04 53.64
C ASN A 46 68.30 -53.70 52.91
N TYR A 47 69.48 -53.09 52.85
CA TYR A 47 69.74 -51.87 52.06
C TYR A 47 69.50 -52.09 50.57
N LYS A 48 69.93 -53.22 50.01
CA LYS A 48 69.65 -53.58 48.62
C LYS A 48 68.15 -53.71 48.39
N LYS A 49 67.42 -54.43 49.24
CA LYS A 49 65.96 -54.58 49.14
C LYS A 49 65.22 -53.25 49.27
N GLU A 50 65.66 -52.40 50.19
CA GLU A 50 65.07 -51.06 50.40
C GLU A 50 65.34 -50.13 49.20
N ASN A 51 66.55 -50.21 48.62
CA ASN A 51 66.87 -49.49 47.38
C ASN A 51 66.08 -50.04 46.19
N TYR A 52 65.92 -51.36 46.05
CA TYR A 52 65.07 -51.96 45.02
C TYR A 52 63.62 -51.51 45.15
N ALA A 53 63.07 -51.49 46.38
CA ALA A 53 61.72 -51.00 46.64
C ALA A 53 61.57 -49.49 46.31
N LYS A 54 62.56 -48.66 46.65
CA LYS A 54 62.58 -47.23 46.28
C LYS A 54 62.68 -47.02 44.78
N VAL A 55 63.47 -47.84 44.07
CA VAL A 55 63.57 -47.79 42.61
C VAL A 55 62.23 -48.19 41.97
N GLU A 56 61.58 -49.25 42.43
CA GLU A 56 60.24 -49.65 41.97
C GLU A 56 59.18 -48.56 42.23
N GLU A 57 59.25 -47.88 43.36
CA GLU A 57 58.36 -46.76 43.69
C GLU A 57 58.58 -45.56 42.75
N ILE A 58 59.85 -45.21 42.49
CA ILE A 58 60.22 -44.15 41.54
C ILE A 58 59.74 -44.51 40.12
N GLU A 59 59.93 -45.76 39.68
CA GLU A 59 59.45 -46.24 38.37
C GLU A 59 57.93 -46.14 38.26
N ARG A 60 57.19 -46.56 39.30
CA ARG A 60 55.72 -46.40 39.34
C ARG A 60 55.30 -44.94 39.27
N LEU A 61 55.99 -44.05 39.99
CA LEU A 61 55.71 -42.61 39.96
C LEU A 61 56.00 -41.99 38.59
N ILE A 62 57.07 -42.41 37.91
CA ILE A 62 57.40 -41.98 36.55
C ILE A 62 56.33 -42.45 35.56
N ILE A 63 55.90 -43.71 35.63
CA ILE A 63 54.83 -44.25 34.77
C ILE A 63 53.53 -43.46 34.98
N THR A 64 53.14 -43.22 36.24
CA THR A 64 51.92 -42.49 36.59
C THR A 64 51.98 -41.04 36.09
N ARG A 65 53.08 -40.32 36.35
CA ARG A 65 53.28 -38.97 35.83
C ARG A 65 53.30 -38.90 34.31
N THR A 66 53.86 -39.91 33.64
CA THR A 66 53.89 -39.98 32.17
C THR A 66 52.47 -40.14 31.63
N ALA A 67 51.65 -41.01 32.26
CA ALA A 67 50.24 -41.16 31.91
C ALA A 67 49.44 -39.86 32.12
N ASP A 68 49.65 -39.18 33.25
CA ASP A 68 48.99 -37.90 33.55
C ASP A 68 49.42 -36.79 32.58
N ASN A 69 50.71 -36.69 32.26
CA ASN A 69 51.22 -35.74 31.27
C ASN A 69 50.69 -36.01 29.86
N ASN A 70 50.54 -37.28 29.46
CA ASN A 70 49.94 -37.66 28.19
C ASN A 70 48.46 -37.30 28.14
N ARG A 71 47.73 -37.53 29.25
CA ARG A 71 46.33 -37.12 29.39
C ARG A 71 46.17 -35.61 29.32
N MET A 72 46.99 -34.85 30.04
CA MET A 72 46.99 -33.39 30.01
C MET A 72 47.35 -32.85 28.62
N SER A 73 48.37 -33.42 27.97
CA SER A 73 48.77 -33.05 26.60
C SER A 73 47.63 -33.27 25.61
N THR A 74 46.88 -34.36 25.76
CA THR A 74 45.70 -34.64 24.92
C THR A 74 44.59 -33.62 25.16
N ILE A 75 44.30 -33.27 26.43
CA ILE A 75 43.31 -32.23 26.77
C ILE A 75 43.71 -30.88 26.16
N VAL A 76 44.98 -30.50 26.27
CA VAL A 76 45.51 -29.25 25.71
C VAL A 76 45.41 -29.27 24.18
N ALA A 77 45.79 -30.37 23.53
CA ALA A 77 45.69 -30.52 22.08
C ALA A 77 44.23 -30.39 21.59
N THR A 78 43.28 -31.01 22.29
CA THR A 78 41.84 -30.90 21.98
C THR A 78 41.36 -29.47 22.14
N LYS A 79 41.70 -28.78 23.25
CA LYS A 79 41.34 -27.36 23.44
C LYS A 79 41.93 -26.45 22.36
N ILE A 80 43.18 -26.69 21.95
CA ILE A 80 43.81 -25.95 20.85
C ILE A 80 43.05 -26.17 19.54
N LYS A 81 42.63 -27.42 19.27
CA LYS A 81 41.83 -27.74 18.08
C LYS A 81 40.48 -27.02 18.10
N ASP A 82 39.78 -27.05 19.23
CA ASP A 82 38.48 -26.37 19.39
C ASP A 82 38.61 -24.86 19.22
N LEU A 83 39.65 -24.25 19.81
CA LEU A 83 39.94 -22.83 19.64
C LEU A 83 40.23 -22.48 18.18
N LYS A 84 41.01 -23.32 17.46
CA LYS A 84 41.26 -23.12 16.02
C LYS A 84 39.97 -23.20 15.20
N THR A 85 39.06 -24.10 15.54
CA THR A 85 37.75 -24.22 14.87
C THR A 85 36.90 -22.98 15.12
N LYS A 86 36.75 -22.55 16.38
CA LYS A 86 36.03 -21.31 16.73
C LYS A 86 36.61 -20.08 16.05
N LEU A 87 37.93 -19.97 15.97
CA LEU A 87 38.60 -18.84 15.31
C LEU A 87 38.32 -18.83 13.81
N ARG A 88 38.20 -20.01 13.18
CA ARG A 88 37.79 -20.13 11.77
C ARG A 88 36.33 -19.75 11.56
N GLU A 89 35.43 -20.18 12.43
CA GLU A 89 34.01 -19.82 12.42
C GLU A 89 33.83 -18.31 12.54
N LEU A 90 34.43 -17.69 13.57
CA LEU A 90 34.41 -16.24 13.76
C LEU A 90 34.97 -15.49 12.55
N LYS A 91 36.03 -15.99 11.90
CA LYS A 91 36.57 -15.38 10.69
C LYS A 91 35.58 -15.43 9.52
N ASN A 92 34.81 -16.52 9.40
CA ASN A 92 33.78 -16.65 8.38
C ASN A 92 32.58 -15.74 8.68
N GLU A 93 32.15 -15.66 9.94
CA GLU A 93 31.11 -14.72 10.37
C GLU A 93 31.50 -13.27 10.10
N ILE A 94 32.72 -12.86 10.47
CA ILE A 94 33.23 -11.51 10.17
C ILE A 94 33.20 -11.24 8.66
N ARG A 95 33.56 -12.23 7.83
CA ARG A 95 33.50 -12.07 6.36
C ARG A 95 32.06 -11.91 5.87
N SER A 96 31.13 -12.70 6.41
CA SER A 96 29.70 -12.60 6.10
C SER A 96 29.12 -11.24 6.50
N VAL A 97 29.43 -10.77 7.71
CA VAL A 97 28.99 -9.44 8.18
C VAL A 97 29.56 -8.33 7.30
N ARG A 98 30.84 -8.39 6.93
CA ARG A 98 31.43 -7.41 6.00
C ARG A 98 30.74 -7.38 4.65
N GLN A 99 30.38 -8.54 4.12
CA GLN A 99 29.62 -8.61 2.87
C GLN A 99 28.22 -8.00 3.04
N SER A 100 27.53 -8.33 4.13
CA SER A 100 26.21 -7.76 4.43
C SER A 100 26.25 -6.24 4.60
N ILE A 101 27.30 -5.68 5.19
CA ILE A 101 27.50 -4.23 5.29
C ILE A 101 27.68 -3.63 3.89
N LYS A 102 28.53 -4.23 3.06
CA LYS A 102 28.77 -3.78 1.69
C LYS A 102 27.48 -3.81 0.85
N ASP A 103 26.72 -4.89 0.93
CA ASP A 103 25.45 -5.03 0.22
C ASP A 103 24.42 -3.99 0.69
N ALA A 104 24.41 -3.66 1.99
CA ALA A 104 23.57 -2.60 2.53
C ALA A 104 24.00 -1.21 2.03
N GLU A 105 25.31 -0.90 2.03
CA GLU A 105 25.86 0.35 1.49
C GLU A 105 25.51 0.51 0.00
N GLU A 106 25.68 -0.54 -0.81
CA GLU A 106 25.30 -0.52 -2.23
C GLU A 106 23.79 -0.30 -2.42
N LYS A 107 22.96 -0.92 -1.57
CA LYS A 107 21.50 -0.72 -1.60
C LYS A 107 21.11 0.71 -1.21
N TYR A 108 21.72 1.27 -0.17
CA TYR A 108 21.47 2.66 0.23
C TYR A 108 21.95 3.66 -0.81
N ALA A 109 23.09 3.41 -1.45
CA ALA A 109 23.58 4.24 -2.54
C ALA A 109 22.58 4.28 -3.71
N LYS A 110 22.12 3.10 -4.17
CA LYS A 110 21.09 3.00 -5.22
C LYS A 110 19.78 3.70 -4.84
N MET A 111 19.29 3.46 -3.62
CA MET A 111 18.07 4.11 -3.13
C MET A 111 18.21 5.64 -3.07
N THR A 112 19.40 6.14 -2.74
CA THR A 112 19.68 7.58 -2.70
C THR A 112 19.73 8.16 -4.11
N GLU A 113 20.32 7.45 -5.07
CA GLU A 113 20.34 7.85 -6.49
C GLU A 113 18.93 7.90 -7.08
N GLU A 114 18.11 6.86 -6.85
CA GLU A 114 16.71 6.80 -7.26
C GLU A 114 15.90 7.97 -6.67
N LEU A 115 16.06 8.23 -5.36
CA LEU A 115 15.35 9.31 -4.69
C LEU A 115 15.78 10.70 -5.18
N ASN A 116 17.07 10.89 -5.49
CA ASN A 116 17.55 12.10 -6.13
C ASN A 116 17.01 12.27 -7.55
N ALA A 117 16.94 11.19 -8.34
CA ALA A 117 16.38 11.22 -9.67
C ALA A 117 14.88 11.60 -9.64
N GLU A 118 14.10 10.98 -8.76
CA GLU A 118 12.70 11.34 -8.54
C GLU A 118 12.54 12.81 -8.10
N PHE A 119 13.42 13.29 -7.22
CA PHE A 119 13.37 14.68 -6.77
C PHE A 119 13.64 15.65 -7.91
N ILE A 120 14.63 15.37 -8.76
CA ILE A 120 14.96 16.18 -9.93
C ILE A 120 13.79 16.18 -10.92
N GLU A 121 13.19 15.03 -11.19
CA GLU A 121 12.03 14.91 -12.08
C GLU A 121 10.83 15.74 -11.56
N LYS A 122 10.47 15.56 -10.27
CA LYS A 122 9.40 16.33 -9.63
C LYS A 122 9.67 17.83 -9.67
N LYS A 123 10.92 18.24 -9.44
CA LYS A 123 11.34 19.64 -9.53
C LYS A 123 11.14 20.20 -10.94
N GLU A 124 11.51 19.47 -11.99
CA GLU A 124 11.34 19.91 -13.37
C GLU A 124 9.85 20.01 -13.77
N VAL A 125 9.02 19.07 -13.32
CA VAL A 125 7.55 19.15 -13.51
C VAL A 125 6.99 20.42 -12.88
N ILE A 126 7.32 20.70 -11.61
CA ILE A 126 6.87 21.90 -10.91
C ILE A 126 7.35 23.17 -11.63
N LEU A 127 8.61 23.21 -12.09
CA LEU A 127 9.13 24.36 -12.84
C LEU A 127 8.40 24.57 -14.17
N LYS A 128 8.04 23.49 -14.86
CA LYS A 128 7.26 23.55 -16.10
C LYS A 128 5.85 24.09 -15.83
N GLU A 129 5.16 23.55 -14.83
CA GLU A 129 3.82 24.02 -14.42
C GLU A 129 3.86 25.49 -13.98
N SER A 130 4.87 25.90 -13.22
CA SER A 130 5.06 27.29 -12.80
C SER A 130 5.19 28.24 -14.00
N ARG A 131 5.98 27.87 -15.02
CA ARG A 131 6.13 28.67 -16.26
C ARG A 131 4.83 28.73 -17.05
N GLU A 132 4.05 27.66 -17.07
CA GLU A 132 2.74 27.63 -17.71
C GLU A 132 1.76 28.58 -17.01
N VAL A 133 1.71 28.53 -15.67
CA VAL A 133 0.90 29.46 -14.87
C VAL A 133 1.33 30.91 -15.09
N GLU A 134 2.62 31.21 -15.12
CA GLU A 134 3.12 32.56 -15.43
C GLU A 134 2.68 33.04 -16.83
N THR A 135 2.72 32.14 -17.82
CA THR A 135 2.27 32.44 -19.18
C THR A 135 0.77 32.74 -19.21
N GLN A 136 -0.04 31.94 -18.52
CA GLN A 136 -1.48 32.18 -18.40
C GLN A 136 -1.77 33.51 -17.69
N LEU A 137 -1.07 33.82 -16.60
CA LEU A 137 -1.20 35.09 -15.88
C LEU A 137 -0.83 36.29 -16.76
N SER A 138 0.23 36.18 -17.56
CA SER A 138 0.60 37.22 -18.53
C SER A 138 -0.50 37.44 -19.57
N HIS A 139 -1.08 36.36 -20.09
CA HIS A 139 -2.19 36.43 -21.04
C HIS A 139 -3.44 37.09 -20.42
N TYR A 140 -3.80 36.74 -19.18
CA TYR A 140 -4.90 37.40 -18.47
C TYR A 140 -4.64 38.89 -18.20
N ALA A 141 -3.39 39.25 -17.88
CA ALA A 141 -3.02 40.65 -17.70
C ALA A 141 -3.15 41.46 -19.00
N GLU A 142 -2.77 40.90 -20.14
CA GLU A 142 -2.98 41.52 -21.46
C GLU A 142 -4.46 41.66 -21.79
N TRP A 143 -5.25 40.62 -21.54
CA TRP A 143 -6.68 40.66 -21.78
C TRP A 143 -7.39 41.72 -20.93
N GLN A 144 -6.98 41.86 -19.66
CA GLN A 144 -7.45 42.93 -18.78
C GLN A 144 -7.11 44.31 -19.35
N ARG A 145 -5.87 44.54 -19.81
CA ARG A 145 -5.47 45.81 -20.45
C ARG A 145 -6.32 46.12 -21.68
N GLN A 146 -6.61 45.13 -22.51
CA GLN A 146 -7.47 45.31 -23.67
C GLN A 146 -8.90 45.68 -23.27
N SER A 147 -9.46 44.98 -22.27
CA SER A 147 -10.79 45.28 -21.70
C SER A 147 -10.86 46.71 -21.15
N ASP A 148 -9.86 47.15 -20.40
CA ASP A 148 -9.79 48.50 -19.85
C ASP A 148 -9.68 49.56 -20.97
N THR A 149 -8.94 49.25 -22.04
CA THR A 149 -8.86 50.10 -23.24
C THR A 149 -10.24 50.23 -23.92
N PHE A 150 -10.96 49.12 -24.11
CA PHE A 150 -12.32 49.16 -24.65
C PHE A 150 -13.27 49.96 -23.77
N ARG A 151 -13.19 49.81 -22.44
CA ARG A 151 -13.99 50.59 -21.50
C ARG A 151 -13.70 52.09 -21.59
N SER A 152 -12.43 52.46 -21.77
CA SER A 152 -12.04 53.85 -22.01
C SER A 152 -12.64 54.39 -23.30
N HIS A 153 -12.49 53.68 -24.43
CA HIS A 153 -13.06 54.08 -25.72
C HIS A 153 -14.59 54.18 -25.68
N LEU A 154 -15.28 53.28 -24.99
CA LEU A 154 -16.73 53.36 -24.81
C LEU A 154 -17.15 54.58 -23.98
N SER A 155 -16.36 54.94 -22.97
CA SER A 155 -16.61 56.13 -22.15
C SER A 155 -16.41 57.41 -22.96
N GLU A 156 -15.35 57.45 -23.79
CA GLU A 156 -15.10 58.55 -24.73
C GLU A 156 -16.24 58.67 -25.76
N LEU A 157 -16.64 57.57 -26.41
CA LEU A 157 -17.75 57.55 -27.35
C LEU A 157 -19.06 58.06 -26.71
N LYS A 158 -19.35 57.64 -25.48
CA LYS A 158 -20.53 58.11 -24.74
C LYS A 158 -20.46 59.62 -24.48
N SER A 159 -19.28 60.14 -24.13
CA SER A 159 -19.04 61.57 -23.94
C SER A 159 -19.27 62.34 -25.25
N THR A 160 -18.71 61.86 -26.37
CA THR A 160 -18.87 62.47 -27.69
C THR A 160 -20.32 62.48 -28.16
N ILE A 161 -21.05 61.37 -27.99
CA ILE A 161 -22.50 61.32 -28.31
C ILE A 161 -23.27 62.34 -27.47
N HIS A 162 -22.96 62.44 -26.18
CA HIS A 162 -23.62 63.41 -25.30
C HIS A 162 -23.32 64.86 -25.74
N HIS A 163 -22.05 65.16 -26.02
CA HIS A 163 -21.63 66.47 -26.51
C HIS A 163 -22.33 66.86 -27.82
N ASN A 164 -22.34 65.96 -28.80
CA ASN A 164 -23.02 66.18 -30.08
C ASN A 164 -24.53 66.40 -29.89
N ARG A 165 -25.16 65.62 -29.01
CA ARG A 165 -26.59 65.82 -28.68
C ARG A 165 -26.84 67.20 -28.08
N VAL A 166 -25.97 67.68 -27.19
CA VAL A 166 -26.08 69.02 -26.60
C VAL A 166 -25.93 70.07 -27.71
N LEU A 167 -24.88 69.99 -28.53
CA LEU A 167 -24.66 70.93 -29.64
C LEU A 167 -25.83 70.97 -30.63
N CYS A 168 -26.38 69.81 -31.03
CA CYS A 168 -27.55 69.77 -31.90
C CYS A 168 -28.77 70.43 -31.24
N SER A 169 -28.97 70.21 -29.94
CA SER A 169 -30.08 70.80 -29.19
C SER A 169 -29.94 72.32 -29.08
N GLU A 170 -28.72 72.81 -28.80
CA GLU A 170 -28.37 74.23 -28.76
C GLU A 170 -28.57 74.89 -30.13
N GLY A 171 -28.08 74.26 -31.22
CA GLY A 171 -28.25 74.77 -32.58
C GLY A 171 -29.71 74.83 -33.02
N ILE A 172 -30.54 73.84 -32.63
CA ILE A 172 -32.00 73.88 -32.87
C ILE A 172 -32.64 75.03 -32.08
N ALA A 173 -32.25 75.22 -30.81
CA ALA A 173 -32.78 76.30 -29.98
C ALA A 173 -32.42 77.68 -30.55
N GLU A 174 -31.17 77.89 -30.95
CA GLU A 174 -30.71 79.12 -31.58
C GLU A 174 -31.43 79.38 -32.91
N THR A 175 -31.54 78.37 -33.78
CA THR A 175 -32.26 78.49 -35.06
C THR A 175 -33.73 78.85 -34.83
N ARG A 176 -34.38 78.24 -33.84
CA ARG A 176 -35.77 78.55 -33.46
C ARG A 176 -35.90 79.98 -32.96
N GLN A 177 -35.00 80.43 -32.08
CA GLN A 177 -35.00 81.80 -31.56
C GLN A 177 -34.82 82.81 -32.69
N ASN A 178 -33.87 82.57 -33.60
CA ASN A 178 -33.62 83.42 -34.77
C ASN A 178 -34.84 83.47 -35.72
N ALA A 179 -35.49 82.33 -35.97
CA ALA A 179 -36.71 82.27 -36.77
C ALA A 179 -37.86 83.05 -36.10
N GLN A 180 -38.05 82.90 -34.79
CA GLN A 180 -39.04 83.66 -34.02
C GLN A 180 -38.78 85.16 -34.08
N ALA A 181 -37.52 85.59 -33.90
CA ALA A 181 -37.14 87.00 -34.01
C ALA A 181 -37.42 87.57 -35.42
N LYS A 182 -37.14 86.80 -36.49
CA LYS A 182 -37.47 87.17 -37.86
C LYS A 182 -38.98 87.28 -38.08
N ILE A 183 -39.76 86.30 -37.61
CA ILE A 183 -41.22 86.32 -37.68
C ILE A 183 -41.76 87.56 -36.98
N GLU A 184 -41.29 87.86 -35.76
CA GLU A 184 -41.75 89.03 -35.01
C GLU A 184 -41.38 90.34 -35.72
N LYS A 185 -40.17 90.45 -36.28
CA LYS A 185 -39.79 91.59 -37.13
C LYS A 185 -40.74 91.75 -38.32
N HIS A 186 -41.07 90.67 -39.03
CA HIS A 186 -42.01 90.71 -40.14
C HIS A 186 -43.43 91.07 -39.69
N ARG A 187 -43.89 90.63 -38.52
CA ARG A 187 -45.20 91.01 -37.96
C ARG A 187 -45.27 92.51 -37.69
N VAL A 188 -44.23 93.08 -37.11
CA VAL A 188 -44.13 94.53 -36.87
C VAL A 188 -44.13 95.30 -38.19
N LEU A 189 -43.30 94.90 -39.16
CA LEU A 189 -43.24 95.53 -40.48
C LEU A 189 -44.57 95.42 -41.24
N LEU A 190 -45.25 94.28 -41.18
CA LEU A 190 -46.57 94.10 -41.78
C LEU A 190 -47.61 95.01 -41.10
N ALA A 191 -47.60 95.10 -39.78
CA ALA A 191 -48.50 95.99 -39.05
C ALA A 191 -48.23 97.48 -39.39
N GLU A 192 -46.97 97.85 -39.63
CA GLU A 192 -46.58 99.18 -40.11
C GLU A 192 -47.00 99.41 -41.57
N ALA A 193 -46.76 98.46 -42.47
CA ALA A 193 -47.20 98.53 -43.86
C ALA A 193 -48.71 98.62 -43.98
N ILE A 194 -49.47 97.89 -43.15
CA ILE A 194 -50.94 98.02 -43.07
C ILE A 194 -51.33 99.43 -42.59
N ARG A 195 -50.64 99.99 -41.60
CA ARG A 195 -50.88 101.38 -41.15
C ARG A 195 -50.58 102.40 -42.25
N GLN A 196 -49.45 102.25 -42.95
CA GLN A 196 -49.07 103.10 -44.08
C GLN A 196 -50.04 102.96 -45.25
N ALA A 197 -50.41 101.73 -45.65
CA ALA A 197 -51.37 101.48 -46.72
C ALA A 197 -52.77 102.01 -46.38
N ARG A 198 -53.19 102.00 -45.10
CA ARG A 198 -54.42 102.67 -44.66
C ARG A 198 -54.30 104.18 -44.78
N ALA A 199 -53.18 104.78 -44.35
CA ALA A 199 -52.93 106.21 -44.50
C ALA A 199 -52.82 106.62 -45.98
N GLU A 200 -52.20 105.81 -46.81
CA GLU A 200 -52.05 106.02 -48.24
C GLU A 200 -53.36 105.73 -49.00
N SER A 201 -54.17 104.76 -48.60
CA SER A 201 -55.53 104.59 -49.15
C SER A 201 -56.41 105.81 -48.84
N LEU A 202 -56.25 106.42 -47.66
CA LEU A 202 -56.86 107.71 -47.35
C LEU A 202 -56.30 108.83 -48.25
N ARG A 203 -54.99 108.79 -48.57
CA ARG A 203 -54.31 109.74 -49.48
C ARG A 203 -54.65 109.56 -50.96
N LEU A 204 -54.81 108.33 -51.45
CA LEU A 204 -55.10 107.98 -52.85
C LEU A 204 -56.58 108.15 -53.19
N ARG A 205 -57.48 108.16 -52.18
CA ARG A 205 -58.83 108.73 -52.35
C ARG A 205 -58.81 110.21 -52.74
N SER A 206 -57.66 110.87 -52.65
CA SER A 206 -57.45 112.28 -53.04
C SER A 206 -56.47 112.48 -54.20
N GLY A 207 -56.11 111.45 -54.99
CA GLY A 207 -55.35 111.71 -56.23
C GLY A 207 -54.70 110.51 -56.89
N ASP A 208 -55.25 110.20 -58.07
CA ASP A 208 -54.70 109.61 -59.30
C ASP A 208 -53.68 108.45 -59.32
N ILE A 209 -54.08 107.48 -60.13
CA ILE A 209 -53.44 106.21 -60.47
C ILE A 209 -52.38 106.44 -61.56
N SER A 210 -51.12 106.21 -61.23
CA SER A 210 -50.01 106.05 -62.20
C SER A 210 -49.36 104.68 -62.00
N HIS A 211 -50.11 103.61 -62.31
CA HIS A 211 -49.78 102.24 -61.88
C HIS A 211 -49.17 101.35 -62.99
N LEU A 212 -48.95 101.87 -64.20
CA LEU A 212 -48.65 101.02 -65.35
C LEU A 212 -47.13 100.83 -65.63
N SER A 213 -46.30 101.85 -65.39
CA SER A 213 -44.84 101.74 -65.62
C SER A 213 -44.10 101.01 -64.49
N THR A 214 -44.60 101.07 -63.25
CA THR A 214 -43.99 100.39 -62.10
C THR A 214 -44.12 98.87 -62.20
N THR A 215 -45.27 98.37 -62.66
CA THR A 215 -45.54 96.93 -62.80
C THR A 215 -44.61 96.20 -63.74
N PHE A 216 -44.16 96.83 -64.84
CA PHE A 216 -43.26 96.18 -65.80
C PHE A 216 -41.82 96.05 -65.26
N LEU A 217 -41.33 97.08 -64.56
CA LEU A 217 -40.03 97.04 -63.88
C LEU A 217 -40.03 96.06 -62.70
N THR A 218 -41.12 95.98 -61.93
CA THR A 218 -41.24 94.99 -60.84
C THR A 218 -41.28 93.55 -61.36
N GLN A 219 -41.96 93.29 -62.48
CA GLN A 219 -41.99 91.95 -63.09
C GLN A 219 -40.63 91.54 -63.64
N SER A 220 -39.91 92.44 -64.30
CA SER A 220 -38.56 92.16 -64.80
C SER A 220 -37.54 91.96 -63.66
N GLU A 221 -37.63 92.72 -62.58
CA GLU A 221 -36.82 92.51 -61.37
C GLU A 221 -37.14 91.17 -60.67
N ALA A 222 -38.40 90.76 -60.64
CA ALA A 222 -38.82 89.47 -60.10
C ALA A 222 -38.28 88.29 -60.94
N HIS A 223 -38.26 88.42 -62.27
CA HIS A 223 -37.67 87.42 -63.16
C HIS A 223 -36.15 87.29 -62.96
N LEU A 224 -35.42 88.40 -62.78
CA LEU A 224 -33.98 88.35 -62.49
C LEU A 224 -33.70 87.68 -61.13
N LYS A 225 -34.46 88.03 -60.09
CA LYS A 225 -34.35 87.36 -58.77
C LYS A 225 -34.65 85.86 -58.84
N SER A 226 -35.59 85.45 -59.70
CA SER A 226 -35.90 84.04 -59.93
C SER A 226 -34.75 83.30 -60.63
N LEU A 227 -34.08 83.94 -61.59
CA LEU A 227 -32.92 83.37 -62.28
C LEU A 227 -31.71 83.27 -61.35
N ASP A 228 -31.44 84.30 -60.54
CA ASP A 228 -30.38 84.27 -59.54
C ASP A 228 -30.59 83.15 -58.52
N SER A 229 -31.84 82.96 -58.05
CA SER A 229 -32.19 81.85 -57.16
C SER A 229 -32.00 80.47 -57.82
N GLN A 230 -32.28 80.33 -59.11
CA GLN A 230 -32.00 79.09 -59.85
C GLN A 230 -30.50 78.83 -60.01
N ILE A 231 -29.70 79.87 -60.26
CA ILE A 231 -28.24 79.77 -60.35
C ILE A 231 -27.63 79.39 -59.00
N GLU A 232 -28.08 80.00 -57.90
CA GLU A 232 -27.66 79.62 -56.55
C GLU A 232 -28.04 78.17 -56.21
N SER A 233 -29.26 77.75 -56.55
CA SER A 233 -29.67 76.36 -56.38
C SER A 233 -28.81 75.40 -57.19
N SER A 234 -28.41 75.76 -58.42
CA SER A 234 -27.53 74.95 -59.25
C SER A 234 -26.10 74.85 -58.68
N LYS A 235 -25.57 75.94 -58.11
CA LYS A 235 -24.26 75.93 -57.44
C LYS A 235 -24.29 75.05 -56.21
N HIS A 236 -25.33 75.16 -55.40
CA HIS A 236 -25.48 74.34 -54.21
C HIS A 236 -25.58 72.85 -54.56
N LEU A 237 -26.32 72.48 -55.61
CA LEU A 237 -26.35 71.09 -56.10
C LEU A 237 -24.97 70.59 -56.57
N SER A 238 -24.16 71.45 -57.20
CA SER A 238 -22.79 71.10 -57.59
C SER A 238 -21.89 70.86 -56.37
N GLU A 239 -22.01 71.66 -55.33
CA GLU A 239 -21.25 71.49 -54.07
C GLU A 239 -21.66 70.21 -53.34
N VAL A 240 -22.97 69.91 -53.30
CA VAL A 240 -23.49 68.66 -52.74
C VAL A 240 -22.98 67.46 -53.51
N ASN A 241 -22.97 67.50 -54.85
CA ASN A 241 -22.42 66.42 -55.66
C ASN A 241 -20.92 66.21 -55.40
N GLN A 242 -20.14 67.28 -55.29
CA GLN A 242 -18.72 67.18 -54.95
C GLN A 242 -18.51 66.53 -53.57
N THR A 243 -19.35 66.89 -52.59
CA THR A 243 -19.31 66.30 -51.24
C THR A 243 -19.65 64.81 -51.27
N ILE A 244 -20.67 64.42 -52.06
CA ILE A 244 -21.05 63.02 -52.25
C ILE A 244 -19.91 62.23 -52.89
N ASP A 245 -19.21 62.79 -53.88
CA ASP A 245 -18.08 62.13 -54.53
C ASP A 245 -16.89 61.94 -53.58
N ASP A 246 -16.59 62.95 -52.74
CA ASP A 246 -15.54 62.88 -51.72
C ASP A 246 -15.88 61.84 -50.63
N ASP A 247 -17.14 61.80 -50.19
CA ASP A 247 -17.65 60.80 -49.23
C ASP A 247 -17.60 59.39 -49.82
N ASN A 248 -18.01 59.22 -51.08
CA ASN A 248 -17.93 57.95 -51.78
C ASN A 248 -16.47 57.48 -51.89
N ALA A 249 -15.54 58.37 -52.23
CA ALA A 249 -14.12 58.04 -52.28
C ALA A 249 -13.57 57.65 -50.89
N SER A 250 -14.01 58.32 -49.83
CA SER A 250 -13.67 58.00 -48.45
C SER A 250 -14.19 56.62 -48.03
N MET A 251 -15.47 56.34 -48.29
CA MET A 251 -16.09 55.04 -48.01
C MET A 251 -15.40 53.91 -48.77
N GLN A 252 -15.04 54.14 -50.04
CA GLN A 252 -14.35 53.13 -50.85
C GLN A 252 -13.00 52.73 -50.23
N ARG A 253 -12.24 53.69 -49.70
CA ARG A 253 -10.98 53.41 -48.97
C ARG A 253 -11.22 52.62 -47.69
N GLU A 254 -12.29 52.93 -46.95
CA GLU A 254 -12.62 52.18 -45.74
C GLU A 254 -13.09 50.76 -46.07
N ILE A 255 -13.84 50.56 -47.16
CA ILE A 255 -14.20 49.23 -47.66
C ILE A 255 -12.94 48.42 -48.01
N GLU A 256 -11.97 49.01 -48.71
CA GLU A 256 -10.70 48.34 -49.02
C GLU A 256 -9.91 47.98 -47.75
N ARG A 257 -9.86 48.89 -46.78
CA ARG A 257 -9.20 48.66 -45.48
C ARG A 257 -9.86 47.52 -44.72
N LEU A 258 -11.20 47.51 -44.63
CA LEU A 258 -11.97 46.45 -43.99
C LEU A 258 -11.80 45.12 -44.72
N THR A 259 -11.77 45.13 -46.04
CA THR A 259 -11.51 43.93 -46.87
C THR A 259 -10.15 43.33 -46.56
N LYS A 260 -9.09 44.16 -46.52
CA LYS A 260 -7.74 43.72 -46.12
C LYS A 260 -7.71 43.17 -44.69
N LYS A 261 -8.38 43.83 -43.75
CA LYS A 261 -8.49 43.37 -42.37
C LYS A 261 -9.17 41.99 -42.30
N ASN A 262 -10.23 41.79 -43.06
CA ASN A 262 -10.97 40.53 -43.11
C ASN A 262 -10.13 39.40 -43.71
N GLN A 263 -9.37 39.69 -44.76
CA GLN A 263 -8.40 38.74 -45.34
C GLN A 263 -7.36 38.28 -44.30
N ASN A 264 -6.78 39.24 -43.55
CA ASN A 264 -5.80 38.93 -42.50
C ASN A 264 -6.40 38.10 -41.36
N LEU A 265 -7.65 38.38 -40.97
CA LEU A 265 -8.35 37.58 -39.95
C LEU A 265 -8.57 36.15 -40.43
N LYS A 266 -8.98 35.97 -41.69
CA LYS A 266 -9.14 34.64 -42.29
C LYS A 266 -7.82 33.85 -42.29
N GLU A 267 -6.70 34.48 -42.64
CA GLU A 267 -5.38 33.83 -42.56
C GLU A 267 -4.99 33.45 -41.12
N GLN A 268 -5.36 34.25 -40.13
CA GLN A 268 -5.14 33.92 -38.72
C GLN A 268 -6.01 32.74 -38.28
N GLU A 269 -7.28 32.70 -38.67
CA GLU A 269 -8.18 31.58 -38.41
C GLU A 269 -7.64 30.28 -39.03
N GLU A 270 -7.17 30.31 -40.27
CA GLU A 270 -6.55 29.15 -40.93
C GLU A 270 -5.30 28.66 -40.18
N LYS A 271 -4.44 29.57 -39.71
CA LYS A 271 -3.29 29.23 -38.86
C LYS A 271 -3.71 28.59 -37.54
N GLN A 272 -4.73 29.14 -36.89
CA GLN A 272 -5.26 28.58 -35.64
C GLN A 272 -5.88 27.20 -35.85
N GLN A 273 -6.63 27.00 -36.93
CA GLN A 273 -7.17 25.69 -37.29
C GLN A 273 -6.06 24.66 -37.55
N ALA A 274 -4.97 25.05 -38.21
CA ALA A 274 -3.82 24.18 -38.42
C ALA A 274 -3.13 23.79 -37.10
N VAL A 275 -3.00 24.72 -36.16
CA VAL A 275 -2.47 24.43 -34.81
C VAL A 275 -3.40 23.47 -34.06
N LEU A 276 -4.72 23.71 -34.08
CA LEU A 276 -5.70 22.82 -33.46
C LEU A 276 -5.68 21.40 -34.08
N ALA A 277 -5.50 21.30 -35.40
CA ALA A 277 -5.36 20.01 -36.07
C ALA A 277 -4.11 19.25 -35.61
N LYS A 278 -2.96 19.95 -35.47
CA LYS A 278 -1.73 19.37 -34.92
C LYS A 278 -1.90 18.91 -33.46
N LEU A 279 -2.54 19.71 -32.62
CA LEU A 279 -2.83 19.34 -31.22
C LEU A 279 -3.76 18.12 -31.13
N LYS A 280 -4.77 18.02 -32.00
CA LYS A 280 -5.63 16.83 -32.10
C LYS A 280 -4.84 15.59 -32.51
N ALA A 281 -3.92 15.71 -33.47
CA ALA A 281 -3.06 14.61 -33.91
C ALA A 281 -2.14 14.13 -32.78
N ILE A 282 -1.50 15.04 -32.06
CA ILE A 282 -0.64 14.71 -30.90
C ILE A 282 -1.46 14.01 -29.81
N LYS A 283 -2.68 14.50 -29.53
CA LYS A 283 -3.57 13.85 -28.55
C LYS A 283 -3.94 12.42 -28.96
N GLN A 284 -4.21 12.19 -30.25
CA GLN A 284 -4.49 10.85 -30.76
C GLN A 284 -3.26 9.93 -30.65
N GLU A 285 -2.07 10.44 -30.99
CA GLU A 285 -0.81 9.70 -30.85
C GLU A 285 -0.55 9.32 -29.38
N TYR A 286 -0.83 10.22 -28.44
CA TYR A 286 -0.67 9.93 -27.02
C TYR A 286 -1.62 8.84 -26.53
N ILE A 287 -2.90 8.92 -26.92
CA ILE A 287 -3.90 7.87 -26.60
C ILE A 287 -3.47 6.53 -27.21
N GLN A 288 -2.93 6.54 -28.43
CA GLN A 288 -2.47 5.33 -29.08
C GLN A 288 -1.25 4.72 -28.37
N ARG A 289 -0.27 5.54 -27.96
CA ARG A 289 0.88 5.08 -27.18
C ARG A 289 0.48 4.51 -25.82
N GLU A 290 -0.49 5.14 -25.14
CA GLU A 290 -1.01 4.65 -23.86
C GLU A 290 -1.69 3.27 -24.03
N GLN A 291 -2.45 3.08 -25.11
CA GLN A 291 -3.04 1.77 -25.45
C GLN A 291 -1.98 0.72 -25.78
N GLU A 292 -0.94 1.10 -26.54
CA GLU A 292 0.19 0.21 -26.86
C GLU A 292 0.96 -0.19 -25.59
N GLU A 293 1.20 0.74 -24.66
CA GLU A 293 1.83 0.45 -23.36
C GLU A 293 0.97 -0.46 -22.48
N GLU A 294 -0.35 -0.25 -22.44
CA GLU A 294 -1.27 -1.15 -21.74
C GLU A 294 -1.28 -2.57 -22.33
N GLU A 295 -1.23 -2.70 -23.66
CA GLU A 295 -1.15 -4.00 -24.32
C GLU A 295 0.20 -4.69 -24.06
N ILE A 296 1.31 -3.95 -24.12
CA ILE A 296 2.64 -4.47 -23.77
C ILE A 296 2.65 -4.96 -22.31
N LYS A 297 2.07 -4.19 -21.39
CA LYS A 297 1.98 -4.56 -19.97
C LYS A 297 1.13 -5.81 -19.76
N LYS A 298 -0.04 -5.90 -20.42
CA LYS A 298 -0.89 -7.12 -20.37
C LYS A 298 -0.16 -8.34 -20.93
N ASN A 299 0.57 -8.18 -22.03
CA ASN A 299 1.36 -9.25 -22.64
C ASN A 299 2.53 -9.68 -21.75
N ALA A 300 3.22 -8.73 -21.10
CA ALA A 300 4.27 -9.02 -20.13
C ALA A 300 3.73 -9.78 -18.90
N GLU A 301 2.58 -9.37 -18.36
CA GLU A 301 1.92 -10.08 -17.25
C GLU A 301 1.47 -11.50 -17.65
N LEU A 302 1.00 -11.69 -18.89
CA LEU A 302 0.67 -13.00 -19.43
C LEU A 302 1.91 -13.88 -19.57
N GLN A 303 3.01 -13.34 -20.11
CA GLN A 303 4.28 -14.06 -20.22
C GLN A 303 4.86 -14.43 -18.86
N GLU A 304 4.82 -13.53 -17.86
CA GLU A 304 5.27 -13.82 -16.50
C GLU A 304 4.42 -14.92 -15.84
N ARG A 305 3.10 -14.94 -16.08
CA ARG A 305 2.22 -16.02 -15.61
C ARG A 305 2.52 -17.34 -16.30
N GLU A 306 2.83 -17.34 -17.59
CA GLU A 306 3.22 -18.55 -18.32
C GLU A 306 4.60 -19.07 -17.87
N GLU A 307 5.57 -18.18 -17.63
CA GLU A 307 6.87 -18.53 -17.07
C GLU A 307 6.74 -19.08 -15.65
N LYS A 308 5.96 -18.44 -14.77
CA LYS A 308 5.67 -18.97 -13.43
C LYS A 308 5.02 -20.36 -13.49
N LYS A 309 4.08 -20.58 -14.42
CA LYS A 309 3.51 -21.92 -14.63
C LYS A 309 4.54 -22.92 -15.10
N ARG A 310 5.43 -22.56 -16.03
CA ARG A 310 6.52 -23.44 -16.49
C ARG A 310 7.54 -23.70 -15.37
N GLU A 311 7.88 -22.71 -14.55
CA GLU A 311 8.77 -22.87 -13.39
C GLU A 311 8.13 -23.77 -12.32
N GLU A 312 6.84 -23.62 -12.03
CA GLU A 312 6.09 -24.51 -11.15
C GLU A 312 6.02 -25.93 -11.71
N GLU A 313 5.85 -26.09 -13.02
CA GLU A 313 5.83 -27.39 -13.70
C GLU A 313 7.22 -28.07 -13.65
N VAL A 314 8.30 -27.30 -13.80
CA VAL A 314 9.69 -27.77 -13.64
C VAL A 314 10.01 -28.10 -12.17
N ARG A 315 9.55 -27.29 -11.20
CA ARG A 315 9.65 -27.62 -9.77
C ARG A 315 8.84 -28.87 -9.41
N ALA A 316 7.65 -29.03 -9.96
CA ALA A 316 6.82 -30.22 -9.77
C ALA A 316 7.46 -31.47 -10.39
N ARG A 317 8.19 -31.34 -11.50
CA ARG A 317 8.96 -32.43 -12.12
C ARG A 317 10.20 -32.84 -11.32
N ASN A 318 10.77 -31.93 -10.53
CA ASN A 318 12.00 -32.14 -9.74
C ASN A 318 11.75 -32.38 -8.23
N MET A 319 10.50 -32.49 -7.79
CA MET A 319 10.16 -32.89 -6.42
C MET A 319 10.11 -34.43 -6.29
N PRO A 320 10.62 -35.02 -5.20
CA PRO A 320 10.39 -36.44 -4.90
C PRO A 320 8.89 -36.68 -4.73
N LYS A 321 8.37 -37.77 -5.31
CA LYS A 321 6.94 -38.12 -5.30
C LYS A 321 6.32 -37.95 -3.90
N PRO A 322 5.15 -37.29 -3.76
CA PRO A 322 4.44 -37.23 -2.48
C PRO A 322 4.01 -38.64 -2.05
N LYS A 323 4.18 -38.92 -0.76
CA LYS A 323 3.61 -40.11 -0.12
C LYS A 323 2.08 -40.11 -0.29
N PRO A 324 1.44 -41.28 -0.42
CA PRO A 324 0.00 -41.37 -0.59
C PRO A 324 -0.73 -40.70 0.58
N GLU A 325 -1.78 -39.95 0.26
CA GLU A 325 -2.66 -39.31 1.23
C GLU A 325 -3.12 -40.32 2.29
N PHE A 326 -2.95 -39.95 3.56
CA PHE A 326 -3.50 -40.69 4.69
C PHE A 326 -5.02 -40.69 4.55
N LYS A 327 -5.58 -41.79 4.07
CA LYS A 327 -7.02 -42.04 4.15
C LYS A 327 -7.36 -42.24 5.62
N MET A 328 -8.16 -41.34 6.19
CA MET A 328 -8.77 -41.53 7.49
C MET A 328 -9.45 -42.92 7.51
N SER A 329 -8.97 -43.81 8.37
CA SER A 329 -9.66 -45.08 8.66
C SER A 329 -11.09 -44.79 9.13
N ALA A 330 -12.03 -45.68 8.83
CA ALA A 330 -13.40 -45.60 9.35
C ALA A 330 -13.44 -45.46 10.89
N GLU A 331 -12.43 -45.99 11.57
CA GLU A 331 -12.24 -45.82 13.02
C GLU A 331 -11.95 -44.35 13.40
N HIS A 332 -11.10 -43.65 12.64
CA HIS A 332 -10.82 -42.24 12.88
C HIS A 332 -12.03 -41.35 12.57
N GLU A 333 -12.83 -41.67 11.56
CA GLU A 333 -14.08 -40.95 11.28
C GLU A 333 -15.11 -41.18 12.41
N SER A 334 -15.22 -42.42 12.90
CA SER A 334 -16.08 -42.74 14.05
C SER A 334 -15.65 -42.02 15.33
N PHE A 335 -14.33 -41.88 15.55
CA PHE A 335 -13.78 -41.16 16.70
C PHE A 335 -14.04 -39.64 16.60
N ILE A 336 -13.91 -39.04 15.42
CA ILE A 336 -14.26 -37.62 15.21
C ILE A 336 -15.77 -37.40 15.44
N THR A 337 -16.61 -38.34 15.02
CA THR A 337 -18.06 -38.26 15.22
C THR A 337 -18.39 -38.35 16.72
N PHE A 338 -17.75 -39.27 17.44
CA PHE A 338 -17.85 -39.38 18.90
C PHE A 338 -17.41 -38.11 19.63
N LEU A 339 -16.28 -37.50 19.25
CA LEU A 339 -15.83 -36.24 19.85
C LEU A 339 -16.82 -35.09 19.62
N ASN A 340 -17.46 -35.04 18.45
CA ASN A 340 -18.51 -34.06 18.18
C ASN A 340 -19.76 -34.30 19.05
N GLU A 341 -20.14 -35.54 19.30
CA GLU A 341 -21.25 -35.89 20.19
C GLU A 341 -20.94 -35.50 21.65
N CYS A 342 -19.71 -35.77 22.13
CA CYS A 342 -19.27 -35.34 23.45
C CYS A 342 -19.28 -33.82 23.60
N ALA A 343 -18.74 -33.09 22.62
CA ALA A 343 -18.73 -31.63 22.63
C ALA A 343 -20.16 -31.07 22.64
N THR A 344 -21.08 -31.64 21.87
CA THR A 344 -22.49 -31.23 21.84
C THR A 344 -23.19 -31.49 23.18
N SER A 345 -22.88 -32.62 23.84
CA SER A 345 -23.42 -32.95 25.16
C SER A 345 -22.91 -31.99 26.24
N VAL A 346 -21.59 -31.71 26.26
CA VAL A 346 -20.98 -30.77 27.22
C VAL A 346 -21.53 -29.36 27.03
N ARG A 347 -21.64 -28.92 25.77
CA ARG A 347 -22.26 -27.63 25.43
C ARG A 347 -23.70 -27.52 25.95
N SER A 348 -24.52 -28.56 25.78
CA SER A 348 -25.90 -28.56 26.27
C SER A 348 -25.98 -28.47 27.80
N ILE A 349 -25.11 -29.19 28.51
CA ILE A 349 -25.04 -29.13 29.98
C ILE A 349 -24.59 -27.73 30.46
N LEU A 350 -23.61 -27.12 29.80
CA LEU A 350 -23.15 -25.77 30.13
C LEU A 350 -24.24 -24.71 29.91
N ILE A 351 -25.02 -24.83 28.83
CA ILE A 351 -26.18 -23.97 28.55
C ILE A 351 -27.24 -24.12 29.65
N ASP A 352 -27.57 -25.36 30.03
CA ASP A 352 -28.53 -25.63 31.12
C ASP A 352 -28.07 -25.04 32.46
N MET A 353 -26.76 -25.11 32.76
CA MET A 353 -26.19 -24.51 33.98
C MET A 353 -26.12 -22.98 33.95
N LEU A 354 -25.94 -22.38 32.78
CA LEU A 354 -25.92 -20.92 32.60
C LEU A 354 -27.32 -20.29 32.64
N GLY A 355 -28.37 -21.09 32.43
CA GLY A 355 -29.76 -20.64 32.38
C GLY A 355 -30.09 -19.81 31.15
N GLU A 356 -29.29 -19.94 30.08
CA GLU A 356 -29.47 -19.19 28.83
C GLU A 356 -30.47 -19.92 27.92
N ASN A 357 -31.69 -19.39 27.80
CA ASN A 357 -32.65 -19.84 26.79
C ASN A 357 -32.24 -19.31 25.40
N MET A 358 -31.22 -19.92 24.80
CA MET A 358 -30.97 -19.74 23.37
C MET A 358 -31.92 -20.65 22.59
N GLY A 359 -32.75 -20.05 21.74
CA GLY A 359 -33.70 -20.77 20.88
C GLY A 359 -33.00 -21.89 20.10
N LYS A 360 -33.74 -23.01 19.91
CA LYS A 360 -33.27 -24.20 19.19
C LYS A 360 -32.42 -23.83 17.97
N PRO A 361 -31.23 -24.42 17.78
CA PRO A 361 -30.48 -24.22 16.55
C PRO A 361 -31.29 -24.82 15.40
N THR A 362 -31.73 -23.96 14.48
CA THR A 362 -32.20 -24.37 13.16
C THR A 362 -31.01 -24.93 12.39
N THR A 363 -30.79 -26.23 12.51
CA THR A 363 -30.03 -27.00 11.53
C THR A 363 -30.89 -27.09 10.27
N THR A 364 -30.73 -26.10 9.39
CA THR A 364 -31.13 -26.24 7.99
C THR A 364 -30.43 -27.47 7.44
N GLN A 365 -31.22 -28.46 7.02
CA GLN A 365 -30.77 -29.55 6.16
C GLN A 365 -30.21 -28.92 4.87
N SER A 366 -28.90 -28.77 4.80
CA SER A 366 -28.17 -28.66 3.53
C SER A 366 -27.15 -29.76 3.49
N ASP A 367 -27.27 -30.58 2.44
CA ASP A 367 -26.31 -31.58 2.02
C ASP A 367 -24.86 -31.09 2.14
N ARG A 368 -23.99 -32.04 2.52
CA ARG A 368 -22.56 -31.93 2.81
C ARG A 368 -22.29 -31.64 4.29
N PHE A 369 -21.88 -32.71 4.98
CA PHE A 369 -21.38 -32.73 6.35
C PHE A 369 -20.07 -31.92 6.43
N GLU A 370 -20.14 -30.59 6.29
CA GLU A 370 -19.14 -29.70 6.85
C GLU A 370 -19.54 -29.48 8.31
N ALA A 371 -19.07 -30.40 9.16
CA ALA A 371 -19.11 -30.20 10.59
C ALA A 371 -18.56 -28.79 10.89
N PRO A 372 -19.25 -27.95 11.68
CA PRO A 372 -18.59 -26.83 12.35
C PRO A 372 -17.33 -27.42 12.98
N LYS A 373 -16.15 -26.99 12.55
CA LYS A 373 -14.86 -27.60 12.95
C LYS A 373 -14.93 -27.82 14.46
N LEU A 374 -14.72 -29.05 14.94
CA LEU A 374 -14.71 -29.40 16.38
C LEU A 374 -13.96 -28.34 17.20
N SER A 375 -12.92 -27.75 16.62
CA SER A 375 -12.20 -26.56 17.10
C SER A 375 -13.08 -25.37 17.51
N ALA A 376 -14.03 -24.95 16.68
CA ALA A 376 -14.96 -23.86 16.97
C ALA A 376 -15.92 -24.22 18.10
N MET A 377 -16.38 -25.47 18.17
CA MET A 377 -17.24 -25.94 19.27
C MET A 377 -16.47 -26.02 20.60
N ILE A 378 -15.19 -26.40 20.55
CA ILE A 378 -14.30 -26.40 21.72
C ILE A 378 -14.01 -24.97 22.20
N GLU A 379 -13.81 -24.01 21.28
CA GLU A 379 -13.65 -22.59 21.64
C GLU A 379 -14.90 -22.03 22.33
N GLU A 380 -16.09 -22.34 21.80
CA GLU A 380 -17.36 -21.96 22.42
C GLU A 380 -17.54 -22.58 23.82
N ILE A 381 -17.22 -23.87 23.97
CA ILE A 381 -17.23 -24.56 25.28
C ILE A 381 -16.27 -23.89 26.26
N LYS A 382 -15.04 -23.56 25.85
CA LYS A 382 -14.08 -22.85 26.71
C LYS A 382 -14.61 -21.49 27.15
N GLU A 383 -15.27 -20.76 26.24
CA GLU A 383 -15.90 -19.48 26.56
C GLU A 383 -17.03 -19.65 27.59
N MET A 384 -17.92 -20.63 27.39
CA MET A 384 -19.00 -20.93 28.34
C MET A 384 -18.49 -21.37 29.72
N THR A 385 -17.44 -22.20 29.76
CA THR A 385 -16.80 -22.61 31.02
C THR A 385 -16.18 -21.41 31.75
N ASN A 386 -15.47 -20.53 31.04
CA ASN A 386 -14.93 -19.30 31.63
C ASN A 386 -16.04 -18.37 32.16
N ARG A 387 -17.22 -18.34 31.53
CA ARG A 387 -18.38 -17.57 32.01
C ARG A 387 -18.98 -18.18 33.29
N LEU A 388 -18.96 -19.51 33.43
CA LEU A 388 -19.36 -20.21 34.66
C LEU A 388 -18.38 -19.96 35.81
N ASP A 389 -17.07 -20.01 35.56
CA ASP A 389 -16.03 -19.76 36.58
C ASP A 389 -16.07 -18.31 37.12
N ASN A 390 -16.61 -17.37 36.33
CA ASN A 390 -16.78 -15.97 36.73
C ASN A 390 -18.11 -15.66 37.44
N ARG A 391 -19.03 -16.63 37.60
CA ARG A 391 -20.26 -16.46 38.40
C ARG A 391 -20.04 -16.94 39.83
N LYS A 392 -20.48 -16.15 40.82
CA LYS A 392 -20.63 -16.62 42.21
C LYS A 392 -21.59 -17.83 42.23
N PRO A 393 -21.33 -18.86 43.05
CA PRO A 393 -22.11 -20.10 43.04
C PRO A 393 -23.58 -19.79 43.33
N MET A 394 -24.46 -20.16 42.39
CA MET A 394 -25.90 -20.12 42.64
C MET A 394 -26.27 -21.18 43.67
N THR A 395 -27.04 -20.76 44.66
CA THR A 395 -27.56 -21.56 45.75
C THR A 395 -28.40 -22.74 45.25
N ALA A 396 -28.29 -23.86 45.98
CA ALA A 396 -28.96 -25.12 45.74
C ALA A 396 -30.48 -24.96 45.54
N GLY A 397 -30.98 -25.30 44.36
CA GLY A 397 -32.42 -25.28 44.08
C GLY A 397 -32.86 -25.72 42.69
N SER A 398 -31.98 -25.81 41.69
CA SER A 398 -32.36 -26.24 40.34
C SER A 398 -31.93 -27.69 40.04
N LYS A 399 -32.79 -28.37 39.28
CA LYS A 399 -32.79 -29.81 38.97
C LYS A 399 -31.40 -30.40 38.71
N LYS A 400 -31.12 -31.56 39.32
CA LYS A 400 -29.91 -32.35 39.03
C LYS A 400 -29.87 -32.68 37.52
N PRO A 401 -28.80 -32.34 36.80
CA PRO A 401 -28.65 -32.74 35.41
C PRO A 401 -28.50 -34.27 35.35
N VAL A 402 -29.27 -34.90 34.45
CA VAL A 402 -29.18 -36.34 34.20
C VAL A 402 -27.99 -36.58 33.28
N LEU A 403 -26.96 -37.27 33.75
CA LEU A 403 -25.85 -37.71 32.89
C LEU A 403 -26.39 -38.64 31.81
N THR A 404 -26.02 -38.36 30.56
CA THR A 404 -26.20 -39.30 29.47
C THR A 404 -25.33 -40.55 29.70
N PRO A 405 -25.74 -41.74 29.22
CA PRO A 405 -24.98 -42.99 29.44
C PRO A 405 -23.50 -42.91 29.03
N ALA A 406 -23.16 -42.11 28.01
CA ALA A 406 -21.78 -41.90 27.57
C ALA A 406 -20.93 -41.09 28.57
N ALA A 407 -21.54 -40.10 29.25
CA ALA A 407 -20.85 -39.33 30.28
C ALA A 407 -20.69 -40.13 31.59
N ALA A 408 -21.63 -41.03 31.89
CA ALA A 408 -21.47 -42.00 32.98
C ALA A 408 -20.27 -42.93 32.73
N TYR A 409 -20.00 -43.31 31.47
CA TYR A 409 -18.85 -44.13 31.11
C TYR A 409 -17.53 -43.48 31.55
N PHE A 410 -17.34 -42.17 31.38
CA PHE A 410 -16.12 -41.49 31.83
C PHE A 410 -15.99 -41.36 33.35
N ALA A 411 -17.10 -41.21 34.08
CA ALA A 411 -17.07 -41.17 35.54
C ALA A 411 -16.71 -42.54 36.17
N PHE A 412 -16.98 -43.64 35.46
CA PHE A 412 -16.61 -45.01 35.87
C PHE A 412 -15.34 -45.55 35.20
N SER A 413 -14.73 -44.82 34.26
CA SER A 413 -13.51 -45.23 33.53
C SER A 413 -12.25 -44.46 33.94
N ALA A 414 -12.32 -43.62 34.98
CA ALA A 414 -11.12 -43.04 35.58
C ALA A 414 -10.42 -44.14 36.40
N PRO A 415 -9.14 -44.46 36.13
CA PRO A 415 -8.44 -45.50 36.88
C PRO A 415 -8.18 -44.98 38.29
N PHE A 416 -8.92 -45.51 39.26
CA PHE A 416 -8.44 -45.57 40.63
C PHE A 416 -7.41 -46.70 40.70
N ASP A 417 -6.26 -46.37 41.26
CA ASP A 417 -5.09 -47.22 41.41
C ASP A 417 -5.36 -48.42 42.35
N ASP A 418 -4.65 -49.51 42.09
CA ASP A 418 -4.43 -50.71 42.91
C ASP A 418 -5.64 -51.54 43.40
N SER A 419 -5.97 -52.63 42.71
CA SER A 419 -6.05 -54.02 43.27
C SER A 419 -6.70 -55.02 42.31
N ASP A 420 -6.24 -56.27 42.43
CA ASP A 420 -6.56 -57.47 41.64
C ASP A 420 -8.05 -57.87 41.53
N ASP A 421 -8.28 -58.73 40.52
CA ASP A 421 -9.33 -59.73 40.32
C ASP A 421 -10.58 -59.42 39.46
N PHE A 422 -10.60 -60.13 38.31
CA PHE A 422 -11.72 -60.73 37.58
C PHE A 422 -13.05 -59.97 37.47
N ILE A 423 -13.40 -59.56 36.23
CA ILE A 423 -14.73 -59.83 35.65
C ILE A 423 -14.57 -60.29 34.20
N SER A 424 -14.73 -61.59 33.99
CA SER A 424 -15.07 -62.19 32.70
C SER A 424 -16.58 -62.10 32.50
N THR A 425 -17.06 -61.41 31.46
CA THR A 425 -18.36 -61.77 30.86
C THR A 425 -18.44 -61.28 29.43
N GLU A 426 -18.53 -62.27 28.54
CA GLU A 426 -19.07 -62.18 27.19
C GLU A 426 -20.49 -61.60 27.17
N ASN A 427 -20.87 -61.18 25.96
CA ASN A 427 -22.21 -60.83 25.47
C ASN A 427 -22.54 -59.33 25.51
N TRP A 428 -22.29 -58.65 24.38
CA TRP A 428 -23.39 -58.21 23.52
C TRP A 428 -22.90 -57.92 22.09
N SER A 429 -23.61 -58.51 21.13
CA SER A 429 -23.29 -58.55 19.71
C SER A 429 -24.06 -57.48 18.92
N PHE A 430 -23.38 -56.92 17.92
CA PHE A 430 -23.92 -55.96 16.95
C PHE A 430 -24.97 -56.62 16.04
N ALA A 431 -26.22 -56.17 16.12
CA ALA A 431 -27.28 -56.55 15.19
C ALA A 431 -27.49 -55.46 14.12
N LYS A 432 -27.01 -55.77 12.91
CA LYS A 432 -27.49 -55.39 11.56
C LYS A 432 -28.35 -54.11 11.42
N TYR A 433 -27.75 -53.06 10.88
CA TYR A 433 -28.48 -51.96 10.22
C TYR A 433 -28.49 -52.21 8.70
N VAL A 434 -29.67 -52.19 8.08
CA VAL A 434 -29.86 -52.36 6.63
C VAL A 434 -30.07 -50.99 5.98
N PRO A 435 -29.28 -50.57 4.97
CA PRO A 435 -29.51 -49.31 4.27
C PRO A 435 -30.73 -49.37 3.34
N CYS A 436 -31.62 -48.39 3.43
CA CYS A 436 -32.67 -48.15 2.43
C CYS A 436 -32.06 -47.72 1.09
N LYS A 437 -32.53 -48.32 -0.02
CA LYS A 437 -32.12 -48.00 -1.40
C LYS A 437 -32.62 -46.60 -1.84
N PRO A 438 -31.84 -45.85 -2.64
CA PRO A 438 -32.30 -44.59 -3.21
C PRO A 438 -33.21 -44.82 -4.41
N THR A 439 -34.28 -44.02 -4.52
CA THR A 439 -35.17 -43.98 -5.69
C THR A 439 -34.70 -42.89 -6.65
N VAL A 440 -34.79 -43.21 -7.93
CA VAL A 440 -34.20 -42.58 -9.12
C VAL A 440 -34.57 -41.10 -9.32
N MET A 441 -33.58 -40.31 -9.72
CA MET A 441 -33.72 -38.93 -10.21
C MET A 441 -34.50 -38.86 -11.54
N GLN A 442 -35.32 -37.81 -11.71
CA GLN A 442 -35.45 -37.15 -13.01
C GLN A 442 -35.36 -35.62 -12.85
N SER A 443 -34.41 -35.06 -13.59
CA SER A 443 -34.07 -33.66 -13.71
C SER A 443 -35.01 -32.94 -14.67
N LYS A 444 -35.51 -31.76 -14.27
CA LYS A 444 -36.04 -30.76 -15.20
C LYS A 444 -35.55 -29.37 -14.80
N LYS A 445 -34.68 -28.78 -15.64
CA LYS A 445 -34.33 -27.34 -15.59
C LYS A 445 -35.51 -26.51 -16.12
N PRO A 446 -35.80 -25.32 -15.56
CA PRO A 446 -36.46 -24.26 -16.30
C PRO A 446 -35.47 -23.19 -16.78
N ARG A 447 -35.83 -22.61 -17.93
CA ARG A 447 -35.08 -21.66 -18.77
C ARG A 447 -35.01 -20.26 -18.16
N ILE A 448 -33.85 -19.62 -18.30
CA ILE A 448 -33.67 -18.17 -18.17
C ILE A 448 -34.29 -17.50 -19.41
N ILE A 449 -35.29 -16.64 -19.22
CA ILE A 449 -35.83 -15.77 -20.27
C ILE A 449 -35.05 -14.44 -20.22
N ARG A 450 -34.27 -14.15 -21.27
CA ARG A 450 -33.69 -12.82 -21.50
C ARG A 450 -34.71 -11.96 -22.23
N VAL A 451 -35.15 -10.87 -21.61
CA VAL A 451 -35.91 -9.80 -22.28
C VAL A 451 -34.94 -8.94 -23.09
N LYS A 452 -35.19 -8.82 -24.40
CA LYS A 452 -34.48 -7.90 -25.30
C LYS A 452 -35.10 -6.52 -25.19
N THR A 453 -34.33 -5.51 -24.80
CA THR A 453 -34.69 -4.09 -24.98
C THR A 453 -34.16 -3.62 -26.33
N ALA A 454 -35.08 -3.28 -27.25
CA ALA A 454 -34.74 -2.67 -28.53
C ALA A 454 -34.54 -1.15 -28.39
N PRO A 455 -33.68 -0.53 -29.23
CA PRO A 455 -33.33 0.88 -29.13
C PRO A 455 -34.41 1.79 -29.71
N LYS A 456 -34.64 2.93 -29.04
CA LYS A 456 -35.39 4.06 -29.60
C LYS A 456 -34.53 4.72 -30.68
N ASN A 457 -35.06 4.77 -31.90
CA ASN A 457 -34.55 5.64 -32.95
C ASN A 457 -35.37 6.94 -33.02
N PRO A 458 -34.77 8.01 -33.57
CA PRO A 458 -35.11 9.40 -33.28
C PRO A 458 -36.22 9.96 -34.17
N LEU A 459 -36.85 11.02 -33.69
CA LEU A 459 -37.57 12.02 -34.47
C LEU A 459 -36.84 13.35 -34.34
#